data_AF-A0A3P1VFT1-F1
#
_entry.id   AF-A0A3P1VFT1-F1
#
_cell.length_a   1.000
_cell.length_b   1.000
_cell.length_c   1.000
_cell.angle_alpha   90.00
_cell.angle_beta   90.00
_cell.angle_gamma   90.00
#
_symmetry.space_group_name_H-M   'P 1'
#
loop_
_entity.id
_entity.type
_entity.pdbx_description
1 polymer ?
#
loop_
_entity_poly.entity_id
_entity_poly.type
_entity_poly.pdbx_seq_one_letter_code
_entity_poly.pdbx_strand_id
1 'polypeptide(L)'
;TVDPTGKVTFTPNKDFVGTATGVTIVRKDTNGTVAKATYTPRVLSEDGTVIAKYVNKEGEAIADTTVVVENEETGTSYTSSAKTIPGYVLTETPANANGTVTNGLTTITYVYEKATQNATVTYVDVTTGTEKVLGDIDKASGKFDEVINYSTEDRIIALQKAGYELVNDGFTTEDGRVYDADDTKNNFKVTVKQRVEPVTPNDEKPVPGQPVNPEDPNSPVWPNTAENLELTKTVTRTIKYRYNDENGKEVTAD
;
A
#
# COMPACT_ATOMS: atom_id res chain seq x y z
N THR A 1 -52.60 -37.41 24.02
CA THR A 1 -53.84 -37.94 24.65
C THR A 1 -54.78 -36.78 24.96
N VAL A 2 -56.08 -37.04 25.16
CA VAL A 2 -57.08 -36.02 25.52
C VAL A 2 -57.64 -36.38 26.90
N ASP A 3 -57.67 -35.43 27.83
CA ASP A 3 -58.21 -35.64 29.17
C ASP A 3 -59.72 -35.30 29.27
N PRO A 4 -60.41 -35.63 30.38
CA PRO A 4 -61.83 -35.36 30.56
C PRO A 4 -62.21 -33.86 30.56
N THR A 5 -61.24 -32.96 30.74
CA THR A 5 -61.44 -31.50 30.65
C THR A 5 -61.28 -30.98 29.21
N GLY A 6 -60.89 -31.86 28.29
CA GLY A 6 -60.64 -31.54 26.89
C GLY A 6 -59.25 -30.98 26.62
N LYS A 7 -58.32 -31.05 27.59
CA LYS A 7 -56.92 -30.68 27.38
C LYS A 7 -56.22 -31.77 26.57
N VAL A 8 -55.55 -31.35 25.50
CA VAL A 8 -54.76 -32.25 24.65
C VAL A 8 -53.30 -32.14 25.03
N THR A 9 -52.67 -33.29 25.29
CA THR A 9 -51.23 -33.37 25.61
C THR A 9 -50.50 -34.09 24.50
N PHE A 10 -49.41 -33.48 24.02
CA PHE A 10 -48.51 -34.01 23.01
C PHE A 10 -47.15 -34.26 23.66
N THR A 11 -46.60 -35.46 23.44
CA THR A 11 -45.22 -35.78 23.79
C THR A 11 -44.49 -36.03 22.48
N PRO A 12 -43.82 -35.02 21.91
CA PRO A 12 -43.00 -35.24 20.72
C PRO A 12 -41.87 -36.23 21.04
N ASN A 13 -41.37 -36.94 20.03
CA ASN A 13 -40.10 -37.65 20.20
C ASN A 13 -39.03 -36.64 20.60
N LYS A 14 -38.12 -37.02 21.49
CA LYS A 14 -37.12 -36.10 22.05
C LYS A 14 -36.30 -35.38 20.96
N ASP A 15 -36.08 -36.04 19.83
CA ASP A 15 -35.30 -35.52 18.71
C ASP A 15 -36.17 -34.96 17.55
N PHE A 16 -37.49 -34.84 17.76
CA PHE A 16 -38.41 -34.33 16.73
C PHE A 16 -38.41 -32.80 16.70
N VAL A 17 -37.96 -32.24 15.57
CA VAL A 17 -37.99 -30.82 15.24
C VAL A 17 -38.89 -30.63 14.02
N GLY A 18 -39.63 -29.52 13.97
CA GLY A 18 -40.46 -29.14 12.84
C GLY A 18 -41.97 -29.36 13.05
N THR A 19 -42.72 -29.37 11.96
CA THR A 19 -44.18 -29.46 11.98
C THR A 19 -44.63 -30.91 12.13
N ALA A 20 -45.25 -31.26 13.26
CA ALA A 20 -45.78 -32.59 13.49
C ALA A 20 -47.01 -32.87 12.62
N THR A 21 -47.32 -34.15 12.41
CA THR A 21 -48.60 -34.54 11.83
C THR A 21 -49.75 -33.99 12.68
N GLY A 22 -50.62 -33.19 12.07
CA GLY A 22 -51.75 -32.58 12.76
C GLY A 22 -52.74 -33.63 13.27
N VAL A 23 -53.35 -33.36 14.42
CA VAL A 23 -54.38 -34.20 15.03
C VAL A 23 -55.73 -33.54 14.86
N THR A 24 -56.70 -34.28 14.31
CA THR A 24 -58.08 -33.84 14.17
C THR A 24 -58.85 -34.13 15.45
N ILE A 25 -59.34 -33.09 16.10
CA ILE A 25 -60.23 -33.17 17.26
C ILE A 25 -61.67 -33.12 16.78
N VAL A 26 -62.49 -34.00 17.33
CA VAL A 26 -63.92 -34.10 17.05
C VAL A 26 -64.68 -33.89 18.35
N ARG A 27 -65.61 -32.93 18.39
CA ARG A 27 -66.59 -32.79 19.48
C ARG A 27 -68.00 -32.95 18.95
N LYS A 28 -68.84 -33.62 19.72
CA LYS A 28 -70.26 -33.83 19.43
C LYS A 28 -71.06 -33.09 20.51
N ASP A 29 -72.00 -32.23 20.10
CA ASP A 29 -72.90 -31.57 21.05
C ASP A 29 -73.96 -32.56 21.58
N THR A 30 -74.78 -32.11 22.54
CA THR A 30 -75.87 -32.91 23.14
C THR A 30 -76.93 -33.36 22.13
N ASN A 31 -77.02 -32.70 20.97
CA ASN A 31 -77.97 -33.01 19.90
C ASN A 31 -77.35 -33.89 18.81
N GLY A 32 -76.05 -34.17 18.91
CA GLY A 32 -75.31 -35.01 18.02
C GLY A 32 -74.63 -34.34 16.83
N THR A 33 -74.66 -33.00 16.76
CA THR A 33 -73.94 -32.22 15.76
C THR A 33 -72.45 -32.30 16.02
N VAL A 34 -71.66 -32.55 14.97
CA VAL A 34 -70.22 -32.72 15.07
C VAL A 34 -69.48 -31.46 14.65
N ALA A 35 -68.57 -30.98 15.50
CA ALA A 35 -67.57 -29.97 15.17
C ALA A 35 -66.19 -30.63 15.05
N LYS A 36 -65.41 -30.22 14.04
CA LYS A 36 -64.04 -30.67 13.82
C LYS A 36 -63.08 -29.49 13.86
N ALA A 37 -61.92 -29.70 14.45
CA ALA A 37 -60.80 -28.77 14.41
C ALA A 37 -59.50 -29.56 14.26
N THR A 38 -58.58 -29.10 13.42
CA THR A 38 -57.25 -29.70 13.27
C THR A 38 -56.25 -28.88 14.06
N TYR A 39 -55.47 -29.53 14.92
CA TYR A 39 -54.35 -28.91 15.63
C TYR A 39 -53.03 -29.49 15.12
N THR A 40 -52.16 -28.62 14.64
CA THR A 40 -50.84 -29.00 14.09
C THR A 40 -49.75 -28.34 14.94
N PRO A 41 -49.11 -29.06 15.89
CA PRO A 41 -48.02 -28.50 16.67
C PRO A 41 -46.75 -28.38 15.83
N ARG A 42 -45.96 -27.33 16.09
CA ARG A 42 -44.58 -27.18 15.61
C ARG A 42 -43.65 -27.23 16.81
N VAL A 43 -42.67 -28.14 16.78
CA VAL A 43 -41.60 -28.20 17.78
C VAL A 43 -40.43 -27.39 17.24
N LEU A 44 -40.03 -26.36 17.98
CA LEU A 44 -38.85 -25.55 17.65
C LEU A 44 -37.60 -26.32 18.11
N SER A 45 -36.54 -26.32 17.31
CA SER A 45 -35.25 -26.84 17.79
C SER A 45 -34.59 -25.90 18.79
N GLU A 46 -33.47 -26.35 19.37
CA GLU A 46 -32.52 -25.43 20.00
C GLU A 46 -31.96 -24.48 18.94
N ASP A 47 -31.74 -23.22 19.29
CA ASP A 47 -31.24 -22.20 18.36
C ASP A 47 -29.70 -22.20 18.35
N GLY A 48 -29.12 -21.86 17.20
CA GLY A 48 -27.67 -21.77 17.02
C GLY A 48 -27.25 -20.44 16.41
N THR A 49 -26.01 -20.05 16.70
CA THR A 49 -25.36 -18.87 16.12
C THR A 49 -24.09 -19.32 15.41
N VAL A 50 -23.85 -18.79 14.21
CA VAL A 50 -22.65 -19.07 13.43
C VAL A 50 -21.88 -17.78 13.24
N ILE A 51 -20.61 -17.79 13.62
CA ILE A 51 -19.70 -16.66 13.44
C ILE A 51 -18.52 -17.04 12.55
N ALA A 52 -18.01 -16.06 11.81
CA ALA A 52 -16.78 -16.17 11.06
C ALA A 52 -15.69 -15.28 11.69
N LYS A 53 -14.55 -15.90 12.01
CA LYS A 53 -13.33 -15.24 12.49
C LYS A 53 -12.28 -15.22 11.38
N TYR A 54 -11.44 -14.19 11.41
CA TYR A 54 -10.37 -13.94 10.44
C TYR A 54 -9.07 -13.75 11.20
N VAL A 55 -8.16 -14.72 11.09
CA VAL A 55 -6.96 -14.79 11.92
C VAL A 55 -5.69 -14.95 11.07
N ASN A 56 -4.54 -14.56 11.62
CA ASN A 56 -3.24 -14.93 11.07
C ASN A 56 -2.87 -16.38 11.44
N LYS A 57 -1.70 -16.87 10.99
CA LYS A 57 -1.21 -18.22 11.29
C LYS A 57 -0.95 -18.47 12.78
N GLU A 58 -0.74 -17.39 13.54
CA GLU A 58 -0.54 -17.39 14.98
C GLU A 58 -1.88 -17.43 15.75
N GLY A 59 -3.01 -17.28 15.06
CA GLY A 59 -4.35 -17.29 15.63
C GLY A 59 -4.84 -15.93 16.15
N GLU A 60 -4.08 -14.85 15.93
CA GLU A 60 -4.48 -13.49 16.28
C GLU A 60 -5.52 -12.96 15.29
N ALA A 61 -6.53 -12.26 15.81
CA ALA A 61 -7.57 -11.66 14.98
C ALA A 61 -7.02 -10.47 14.19
N ILE A 62 -7.22 -10.48 12.87
CA ILE A 62 -6.76 -9.43 11.94
C ILE A 62 -7.91 -8.66 11.27
N ALA A 63 -9.15 -9.08 11.53
CA ALA A 63 -10.36 -8.35 11.17
C ALA A 63 -11.50 -8.71 12.14
N ASP A 64 -12.54 -7.86 12.16
CA ASP A 64 -13.71 -8.07 13.00
C ASP A 64 -14.43 -9.37 12.64
N THR A 65 -14.93 -10.03 13.68
CA THR A 65 -15.79 -11.22 13.56
C THR A 65 -17.08 -10.85 12.84
N THR A 66 -17.54 -11.71 11.93
CA THR A 66 -18.83 -11.57 11.25
C THR A 66 -19.84 -12.54 11.86
N VAL A 67 -21.03 -12.05 12.19
CA VAL A 67 -22.18 -12.92 12.49
C VAL A 67 -22.77 -13.38 11.16
N VAL A 68 -22.70 -14.67 10.89
CA VAL A 68 -23.20 -15.27 9.64
C VAL A 68 -24.70 -15.52 9.74
N VAL A 69 -25.12 -16.13 10.85
CA VAL A 69 -26.51 -16.27 11.27
C VAL A 69 -26.59 -16.19 12.79
N GLU A 70 -27.71 -15.71 13.32
CA GLU A 70 -27.90 -15.46 14.75
C GLU A 70 -29.22 -16.07 15.21
N ASN A 71 -29.16 -16.89 16.27
CA ASN A 71 -30.32 -17.54 16.88
C ASN A 71 -31.26 -18.23 15.86
N GLU A 72 -30.68 -18.95 14.91
CA GLU A 72 -31.43 -19.67 13.88
C GLU A 72 -31.71 -21.12 14.29
N GLU A 73 -32.81 -21.68 13.78
CA GLU A 73 -33.22 -23.07 14.04
C GLU A 73 -32.14 -24.03 13.52
N THR A 74 -31.79 -25.07 14.30
CA THR A 74 -30.87 -26.13 13.85
C THR A 74 -31.34 -26.75 12.53
N GLY A 75 -30.38 -27.12 11.68
CA GLY A 75 -30.66 -27.64 10.34
C GLY A 75 -30.80 -26.55 9.28
N THR A 76 -30.98 -25.27 9.65
CA THR A 76 -30.97 -24.15 8.71
C THR A 76 -29.61 -24.06 8.01
N SER A 77 -29.60 -23.96 6.69
CA SER A 77 -28.36 -23.84 5.93
C SER A 77 -27.73 -22.46 6.11
N TYR A 78 -26.41 -22.41 6.26
CA TYR A 78 -25.64 -21.17 6.19
C TYR A 78 -24.52 -21.29 5.16
N THR A 79 -24.09 -20.13 4.66
CA THR A 79 -22.91 -19.98 3.82
C THR A 79 -22.08 -18.81 4.33
N SER A 80 -20.76 -18.92 4.21
CA SER A 80 -19.84 -17.84 4.59
C SER A 80 -18.74 -17.70 3.55
N SER A 81 -18.16 -16.51 3.48
CA SER A 81 -17.05 -16.20 2.59
C SER A 81 -15.92 -15.51 3.34
N ALA A 82 -14.71 -15.70 2.81
CA ALA A 82 -13.53 -14.98 3.26
C ALA A 82 -13.69 -13.47 2.97
N LYS A 83 -13.14 -12.63 3.84
CA LYS A 83 -12.97 -11.19 3.59
C LYS A 83 -11.69 -10.93 2.80
N THR A 84 -11.72 -9.90 1.98
CA THR A 84 -10.48 -9.23 1.53
C THR A 84 -10.00 -8.34 2.65
N ILE A 85 -8.78 -8.60 3.15
CA ILE A 85 -8.18 -7.85 4.25
C ILE A 85 -6.91 -7.17 3.71
N PRO A 86 -6.83 -5.82 3.71
CA PRO A 86 -5.65 -5.11 3.22
C PRO A 86 -4.36 -5.62 3.89
N GLY A 87 -3.34 -5.93 3.09
CA GLY A 87 -2.06 -6.43 3.59
C GLY A 87 -2.03 -7.94 3.91
N TYR A 88 -3.12 -8.67 3.69
CA TYR A 88 -3.20 -10.11 3.96
C TYR A 88 -3.74 -10.90 2.77
N VAL A 89 -3.26 -12.14 2.63
CA VAL A 89 -3.71 -13.12 1.64
C VAL A 89 -4.33 -14.30 2.37
N LEU A 90 -5.48 -14.79 1.88
CA LEU A 90 -6.13 -15.97 2.42
C LEU A 90 -5.27 -17.21 2.16
N THR A 91 -4.94 -17.96 3.22
CA THR A 91 -4.18 -19.21 3.11
C THR A 91 -5.05 -20.44 3.31
N GLU A 92 -6.10 -20.34 4.14
CA GLU A 92 -6.96 -21.48 4.45
C GLU A 92 -8.44 -21.09 4.47
N THR A 93 -9.22 -21.78 3.65
CA THR A 93 -10.68 -21.79 3.75
C THR A 93 -11.09 -22.99 4.59
N PRO A 94 -11.81 -22.79 5.71
CA PRO A 94 -12.20 -23.90 6.58
C PRO A 94 -13.27 -24.79 5.93
N ALA A 95 -13.23 -26.09 6.22
CA ALA A 95 -14.17 -27.06 5.64
C ALA A 95 -15.64 -26.80 6.04
N ASN A 96 -15.87 -26.15 7.18
CA ASN A 96 -17.20 -25.76 7.66
C ASN A 96 -17.64 -24.36 7.21
N ALA A 97 -17.02 -23.78 6.16
CA ALA A 97 -17.46 -22.49 5.61
C ALA A 97 -18.93 -22.51 5.13
N ASN A 98 -19.45 -23.69 4.79
CA ASN A 98 -20.85 -23.92 4.46
C ASN A 98 -21.35 -25.15 5.23
N GLY A 99 -22.59 -25.11 5.68
CA GLY A 99 -23.17 -26.21 6.45
C GLY A 99 -24.57 -25.89 6.93
N THR A 100 -24.98 -26.57 8.00
CA THR A 100 -26.24 -26.32 8.68
C THR A 100 -26.00 -25.90 10.13
N VAL A 101 -26.87 -25.05 10.66
CA VAL A 101 -26.82 -24.59 12.04
C VAL A 101 -26.95 -25.78 13.00
N THR A 102 -26.09 -25.81 14.01
CA THR A 102 -26.13 -26.75 15.13
C THR A 102 -26.45 -25.98 16.41
N ASN A 103 -26.91 -26.68 17.46
CA ASN A 103 -27.17 -26.03 18.74
C ASN A 103 -25.90 -25.35 19.27
N GLY A 104 -26.04 -24.11 19.74
CA GLY A 104 -24.95 -23.33 20.33
C GLY A 104 -24.17 -22.49 19.32
N LEU A 105 -22.89 -22.24 19.63
CA LEU A 105 -22.01 -21.39 18.82
C LEU A 105 -21.13 -22.23 17.91
N THR A 106 -21.27 -22.02 16.60
CA THR A 106 -20.35 -22.56 15.59
C THR A 106 -19.39 -21.47 15.15
N THR A 107 -18.08 -21.78 15.16
CA THR A 107 -17.04 -20.84 14.70
C THR A 107 -16.42 -21.34 13.40
N ILE A 108 -16.47 -20.49 12.38
CA ILE A 108 -15.78 -20.64 11.10
C ILE A 108 -14.51 -19.81 11.20
N THR A 109 -13.34 -20.40 10.91
CA THR A 109 -12.05 -19.69 11.04
C THR A 109 -11.35 -19.65 9.69
N TYR A 110 -11.25 -18.45 9.11
CA TYR A 110 -10.42 -18.20 7.94
C TYR A 110 -9.01 -17.80 8.38
N VAL A 111 -8.00 -18.46 7.82
CA VAL A 111 -6.59 -18.21 8.15
C VAL A 111 -5.93 -17.46 7.01
N TYR A 112 -5.14 -16.44 7.36
CA TYR A 112 -4.46 -15.55 6.44
C TYR A 112 -2.96 -15.47 6.74
N GLU A 113 -2.19 -15.01 5.77
CA GLU A 113 -0.80 -14.61 5.93
C GLU A 113 -0.56 -13.19 5.43
N LYS A 114 0.46 -12.53 5.96
CA LYS A 114 0.89 -11.21 5.45
C LYS A 114 1.24 -11.32 3.96
N ALA A 115 0.65 -10.44 3.16
CA ALA A 115 0.88 -10.32 1.74
C ALA A 115 2.34 -9.90 1.47
N THR A 116 2.90 -10.34 0.35
CA THR A 116 4.17 -9.80 -0.14
C THR A 116 3.87 -8.50 -0.87
N GLN A 117 4.55 -7.43 -0.48
CA GLN A 117 4.46 -6.11 -1.08
C GLN A 117 5.77 -5.76 -1.80
N ASN A 118 5.67 -4.81 -2.73
CA ASN A 118 6.80 -4.30 -3.48
C ASN A 118 6.94 -2.81 -3.22
N ALA A 119 8.19 -2.36 -3.06
CA ALA A 119 8.55 -0.97 -2.94
C ALA A 119 9.45 -0.56 -4.10
N THR A 120 9.35 0.71 -4.50
CA THR A 120 10.21 1.28 -5.52
C THR A 120 10.88 2.55 -5.04
N VAL A 121 12.12 2.79 -5.47
CA VAL A 121 12.81 4.06 -5.25
C VAL A 121 13.26 4.59 -6.60
N THR A 122 12.74 5.77 -6.94
CA THR A 122 13.03 6.44 -8.22
C THR A 122 13.88 7.68 -7.98
N TYR A 123 14.96 7.80 -8.73
CA TYR A 123 15.85 8.96 -8.72
C TYR A 123 15.50 9.85 -9.90
N VAL A 124 15.22 11.13 -9.65
CA VAL A 124 14.80 12.08 -10.69
C VAL A 124 15.65 13.34 -10.69
N ASP A 125 16.06 13.76 -11.88
CA ASP A 125 16.62 15.08 -12.15
C ASP A 125 15.47 16.09 -12.34
N VAL A 126 15.49 17.17 -11.55
CA VAL A 126 14.49 18.25 -11.60
C VAL A 126 15.08 19.59 -12.05
N THR A 127 16.29 19.60 -12.63
CA THR A 127 17.02 20.83 -13.03
C THR A 127 16.19 21.75 -13.92
N THR A 128 15.40 21.19 -14.83
CA THR A 128 14.62 21.96 -15.82
C THR A 128 13.19 22.25 -15.36
N GLY A 129 12.82 21.84 -14.14
CA GLY A 129 11.44 21.88 -13.64
C GLY A 129 10.56 20.71 -14.12
N THR A 130 11.04 19.89 -15.06
CA THR A 130 10.41 18.63 -15.48
C THR A 130 11.19 17.46 -14.91
N GLU A 131 10.50 16.50 -14.29
CA GLU A 131 11.14 15.30 -13.76
C GLU A 131 11.70 14.42 -14.89
N LYS A 132 12.98 14.07 -14.77
CA LYS A 132 13.65 13.10 -15.64
C LYS A 132 14.22 11.96 -14.79
N VAL A 133 13.75 10.74 -15.01
CA VAL A 133 14.25 9.55 -14.31
C VAL A 133 15.72 9.29 -14.65
N LEU A 134 16.52 8.98 -13.63
CA LEU A 134 17.95 8.72 -13.70
C LEU A 134 18.25 7.23 -13.51
N GLY A 135 18.44 6.53 -14.63
CA GLY A 135 18.79 5.11 -14.64
C GLY A 135 17.62 4.20 -14.25
N ASP A 136 17.96 3.02 -13.71
CA ASP A 136 16.98 2.00 -13.35
C ASP A 136 16.25 2.33 -12.05
N ILE A 137 15.00 1.88 -11.93
CA ILE A 137 14.23 2.01 -10.69
C ILE A 137 14.65 0.91 -9.71
N ASP A 138 15.05 1.31 -8.51
CA ASP A 138 15.38 0.36 -7.46
C ASP A 138 14.12 -0.28 -6.90
N LYS A 139 14.19 -1.58 -6.63
CA LYS A 139 13.06 -2.38 -6.19
C LYS A 139 13.43 -3.15 -4.94
N ALA A 140 12.51 -3.21 -4.00
CA ALA A 140 12.60 -4.06 -2.83
C ALA A 140 11.26 -4.79 -2.64
N SER A 141 11.28 -5.96 -2.03
CA SER A 141 10.05 -6.67 -1.65
C SER A 141 10.16 -7.25 -0.25
N GLY A 142 9.03 -7.36 0.43
CA GLY A 142 8.93 -7.86 1.79
C GLY A 142 7.48 -8.09 2.18
N LYS A 143 7.24 -8.52 3.42
CA LYS A 143 5.86 -8.72 3.89
C LYS A 143 5.26 -7.41 4.36
N PHE A 144 3.93 -7.29 4.24
CA PHE A 144 3.16 -6.21 4.85
C PHE A 144 3.62 -5.95 6.29
N ASP A 145 3.80 -4.67 6.63
CA ASP A 145 4.20 -4.19 7.95
C ASP A 145 5.65 -4.58 8.37
N GLU A 146 6.44 -5.17 7.47
CA GLU A 146 7.90 -5.28 7.65
C GLU A 146 8.63 -4.01 7.22
N VAL A 147 9.78 -3.74 7.85
CA VAL A 147 10.64 -2.61 7.49
C VAL A 147 11.29 -2.85 6.13
N ILE A 148 11.24 -1.84 5.27
CA ILE A 148 11.93 -1.78 3.97
C ILE A 148 13.42 -1.56 4.25
N ASN A 149 14.19 -2.64 4.20
CA ASN A 149 15.64 -2.61 4.39
C ASN A 149 16.36 -2.16 3.11
N TYR A 150 16.34 -0.86 2.86
CA TYR A 150 16.99 -0.21 1.72
C TYR A 150 17.71 1.06 2.18
N SER A 151 18.71 1.52 1.43
CA SER A 151 19.42 2.78 1.67
C SER A 151 19.62 3.52 0.35
N THR A 152 19.42 4.84 0.38
CA THR A 152 19.66 5.75 -0.73
C THR A 152 21.10 6.24 -0.81
N GLU A 153 21.92 5.98 0.21
CA GLU A 153 23.24 6.59 0.43
C GLU A 153 24.20 6.40 -0.75
N ASP A 154 24.45 5.15 -1.14
CA ASP A 154 25.42 4.84 -2.21
C ASP A 154 25.04 5.49 -3.55
N ARG A 155 23.74 5.50 -3.86
CA ARG A 155 23.24 6.04 -5.12
C ARG A 155 23.21 7.57 -5.11
N ILE A 156 22.92 8.19 -3.97
CA ILE A 156 23.08 9.64 -3.79
C ILE A 156 24.56 10.02 -3.94
N ILE A 157 25.50 9.28 -3.33
CA ILE A 157 26.94 9.53 -3.47
C ILE A 157 27.38 9.43 -4.94
N ALA A 158 26.92 8.41 -5.66
CA ALA A 158 27.22 8.25 -7.09
C ALA A 158 26.70 9.44 -7.91
N LEU A 159 25.49 9.93 -7.62
CA LEU A 159 24.92 11.10 -8.28
C LEU A 159 25.69 12.38 -7.95
N GLN A 160 26.13 12.57 -6.70
CA GLN A 160 26.97 13.70 -6.29
C GLN A 160 28.27 13.75 -7.09
N LYS A 161 28.97 12.61 -7.21
CA LYS A 161 30.17 12.47 -8.03
C LYS A 161 29.91 12.70 -9.52
N ALA A 162 28.70 12.42 -9.99
CA ALA A 162 28.26 12.68 -11.37
C ALA A 162 27.85 14.14 -11.63
N GLY A 163 27.94 15.03 -10.63
CA GLY A 163 27.64 16.46 -10.79
C GLY A 163 26.23 16.86 -10.39
N TYR A 164 25.52 16.01 -9.63
CA TYR A 164 24.23 16.36 -9.07
C TYR A 164 24.36 16.84 -7.62
N GLU A 165 23.36 17.59 -7.16
CA GLU A 165 23.17 17.94 -5.75
C GLU A 165 21.79 17.44 -5.30
N LEU A 166 21.72 16.93 -4.07
CA LEU A 166 20.49 16.40 -3.49
C LEU A 166 19.49 17.54 -3.25
N VAL A 167 18.25 17.36 -3.67
CA VAL A 167 17.14 18.29 -3.40
C VAL A 167 16.22 17.73 -2.33
N ASN A 168 15.77 16.48 -2.49
CA ASN A 168 14.93 15.80 -1.51
C ASN A 168 15.21 14.30 -1.53
N ASP A 169 15.31 13.69 -0.36
CA ASP A 169 15.32 12.24 -0.21
C ASP A 169 13.98 11.80 0.40
N GLY A 170 13.03 11.42 -0.45
CA GLY A 170 11.71 10.95 -0.03
C GLY A 170 11.72 9.57 0.63
N PHE A 171 12.84 8.84 0.64
CA PHE A 171 12.92 7.56 1.36
C PHE A 171 13.40 7.74 2.81
N THR A 172 14.38 8.61 3.05
CA THR A 172 14.92 8.80 4.42
C THR A 172 14.11 9.78 5.24
N THR A 173 13.39 10.71 4.62
CA THR A 173 12.60 11.75 5.31
C THR A 173 11.18 11.32 5.70
N GLU A 174 10.67 10.20 5.18
CA GLU A 174 9.34 9.70 5.50
C GLU A 174 9.33 8.85 6.78
N ASP A 175 8.41 9.18 7.70
CA ASP A 175 8.04 8.31 8.82
C ASP A 175 7.33 7.07 8.27
N GLY A 176 7.83 5.88 8.63
CA GLY A 176 7.18 4.61 8.25
C GLY A 176 7.80 3.94 7.03
N ARG A 177 9.06 3.52 7.15
CA ARG A 177 9.74 2.64 6.20
C ARG A 177 9.22 1.21 6.29
N VAL A 178 7.91 0.99 6.30
CA VAL A 178 7.30 -0.34 6.31
C VAL A 178 6.49 -0.55 5.05
N TYR A 179 6.39 -1.81 4.61
CA TYR A 179 5.53 -2.15 3.49
C TYR A 179 4.06 -1.92 3.86
N ASP A 180 3.42 -0.92 3.25
CA ASP A 180 2.00 -0.63 3.42
C ASP A 180 1.15 -1.62 2.59
N ALA A 181 -0.10 -1.82 3.01
CA ALA A 181 -1.10 -2.56 2.26
C ALA A 181 -1.52 -1.84 0.96
N ASP A 182 -1.41 -0.52 0.93
CA ASP A 182 -1.59 0.33 -0.24
C ASP A 182 -0.25 0.48 -0.98
N ASP A 183 -0.10 -0.25 -2.09
CA ASP A 183 1.10 -0.24 -2.92
C ASP A 183 1.53 1.15 -3.40
N THR A 184 0.60 2.11 -3.47
CA THR A 184 0.94 3.47 -3.91
C THR A 184 1.84 4.19 -2.92
N LYS A 185 1.76 3.83 -1.63
CA LYS A 185 2.58 4.38 -0.55
C LYS A 185 3.94 3.71 -0.41
N ASN A 186 4.18 2.63 -1.15
CA ASN A 186 5.47 1.93 -1.19
C ASN A 186 6.42 2.52 -2.26
N ASN A 187 6.07 3.65 -2.88
CA ASN A 187 6.86 4.26 -3.95
C ASN A 187 7.50 5.56 -3.49
N PHE A 188 8.82 5.56 -3.40
CA PHE A 188 9.62 6.67 -2.91
C PHE A 188 10.32 7.38 -4.06
N LYS A 189 10.55 8.69 -3.87
CA LYS A 189 11.23 9.53 -4.85
C LYS A 189 12.38 10.30 -4.22
N VAL A 190 13.56 10.15 -4.82
CA VAL A 190 14.73 10.97 -4.53
C VAL A 190 14.89 11.98 -5.67
N THR A 191 14.88 13.27 -5.35
CA THR A 191 15.04 14.34 -6.34
C THR A 191 16.41 14.96 -6.20
N VAL A 192 17.05 15.21 -7.34
CA VAL A 192 18.35 15.86 -7.47
C VAL A 192 18.28 16.94 -8.55
N LYS A 193 19.20 17.90 -8.51
CA LYS A 193 19.41 18.86 -9.60
C LYS A 193 20.87 18.85 -10.01
N GLN A 194 21.16 19.22 -11.25
CA GLN A 194 22.53 19.40 -11.72
C GLN A 194 23.15 20.56 -10.95
N ARG A 195 24.32 20.32 -10.38
CA ARG A 195 25.10 21.34 -9.68
C ARG A 195 25.63 22.35 -10.70
N VAL A 196 25.51 23.62 -10.36
CA VAL A 196 26.09 24.72 -11.14
C VAL A 196 27.17 25.39 -10.30
N GLU A 197 28.41 25.33 -10.77
CA GLU A 197 29.55 26.00 -10.13
C GLU A 197 29.93 27.23 -10.96
N PRO A 198 29.75 28.46 -10.44
CA PRO A 198 30.16 29.66 -11.16
C PRO A 198 31.68 29.78 -11.19
N VAL A 199 32.23 30.18 -12.34
CA VAL A 199 33.66 30.43 -12.53
C VAL A 199 33.85 31.86 -12.98
N THR A 200 34.70 32.61 -12.28
CA THR A 200 35.01 34.01 -12.56
C THR A 200 36.43 34.16 -13.12
N PRO A 201 36.75 35.30 -13.75
CA PRO A 201 38.10 35.52 -14.31
C PRO A 201 39.23 35.55 -13.27
N ASN A 202 38.91 35.71 -11.98
CA ASN A 202 39.89 35.73 -10.90
C ASN A 202 40.14 34.36 -10.28
N ASP A 203 39.30 33.36 -10.60
CA ASP A 203 39.44 32.00 -10.08
C ASP A 203 40.55 31.26 -10.83
N GLU A 204 41.14 30.25 -10.19
CA GLU A 204 42.02 29.32 -10.89
C GLU A 204 41.26 28.67 -12.05
N LYS A 205 41.88 28.63 -13.23
CA LYS A 205 41.23 28.07 -14.43
C LYS A 205 40.87 26.60 -14.15
N PRO A 206 39.58 26.22 -14.22
CA PRO A 206 39.16 24.84 -14.04
C PRO A 206 39.88 23.88 -14.99
N VAL A 207 40.34 22.76 -14.45
CA VAL A 207 41.03 21.71 -15.22
C VAL A 207 40.10 20.51 -15.35
N PRO A 208 39.71 20.09 -16.57
CA PRO A 208 38.88 18.91 -16.77
C PRO A 208 39.42 17.67 -16.04
N GLY A 209 38.51 16.92 -15.42
CA GLY A 209 38.84 15.71 -14.66
C GLY A 209 39.41 15.95 -13.27
N GLN A 210 39.79 17.18 -12.89
CA GLN A 210 40.10 17.52 -11.50
C GLN A 210 38.81 17.70 -10.69
N PRO A 211 38.80 17.34 -9.39
CA PRO A 211 37.65 17.58 -8.52
C PRO A 211 37.37 19.09 -8.41
N VAL A 212 36.09 19.44 -8.42
CA VAL A 212 35.61 20.81 -8.19
C VAL A 212 36.02 21.30 -6.79
N ASN A 213 35.89 20.46 -5.77
CA ASN A 213 36.38 20.67 -4.41
C ASN A 213 37.31 19.50 -4.00
N PRO A 214 38.64 19.70 -3.97
CA PRO A 214 39.60 18.65 -3.61
C PRO A 214 39.45 18.09 -2.19
N GLU A 215 38.87 18.85 -1.26
CA GLU A 215 38.69 18.43 0.14
C GLU A 215 37.44 17.55 0.35
N ASP A 216 36.54 17.52 -0.64
CA ASP A 216 35.31 16.73 -0.59
C ASP A 216 35.47 15.43 -1.41
N PRO A 217 35.48 14.24 -0.77
CA PRO A 217 35.64 12.96 -1.46
C PRO A 217 34.47 12.61 -2.40
N ASN A 218 33.34 13.31 -2.27
CA ASN A 218 32.16 13.17 -3.12
C ASN A 218 32.03 14.33 -4.12
N SER A 219 33.04 15.21 -4.21
CA SER A 219 33.05 16.27 -5.19
C SER A 219 32.98 15.69 -6.62
N PRO A 220 32.15 16.27 -7.50
CA PRO A 220 32.24 15.98 -8.91
C PRO A 220 33.55 16.51 -9.49
N VAL A 221 33.86 16.08 -10.72
CA VAL A 221 34.99 16.57 -11.50
C VAL A 221 34.56 17.60 -12.54
N TRP A 222 35.45 18.52 -12.89
CA TRP A 222 35.19 19.48 -13.97
C TRP A 222 34.98 18.77 -15.31
N PRO A 223 33.94 19.12 -16.09
CA PRO A 223 33.68 18.52 -17.39
C PRO A 223 34.67 19.02 -18.45
N ASN A 224 34.77 18.28 -19.57
CA ASN A 224 35.65 18.65 -20.71
C ASN A 224 35.34 20.04 -21.29
N THR A 225 34.09 20.52 -21.16
CA THR A 225 33.71 21.87 -21.60
C THR A 225 34.48 22.97 -20.87
N ALA A 226 35.05 22.68 -19.70
CA ALA A 226 35.84 23.63 -18.91
C ALA A 226 37.18 24.00 -19.56
N GLU A 227 37.74 23.13 -20.43
CA GLU A 227 39.04 23.36 -21.08
C GLU A 227 39.07 24.66 -21.90
N ASN A 228 37.94 24.94 -22.57
CA ASN A 228 37.78 26.04 -23.52
C ASN A 228 37.14 27.30 -22.91
N LEU A 229 37.09 27.40 -21.58
CA LEU A 229 36.59 28.59 -20.91
C LEU A 229 37.55 29.78 -21.14
N GLU A 230 37.06 30.80 -21.85
CA GLU A 230 37.70 32.11 -21.95
C GLU A 230 36.93 33.13 -21.12
N LEU A 231 37.49 33.53 -19.97
CA LEU A 231 36.86 34.45 -19.02
C LEU A 231 37.42 35.88 -19.10
N THR A 232 38.55 36.07 -19.78
CA THR A 232 39.20 37.37 -19.95
C THR A 232 39.34 37.74 -21.42
N LYS A 233 39.10 39.00 -21.76
CA LYS A 233 39.38 39.55 -23.09
C LYS A 233 40.33 40.74 -22.98
N THR A 234 41.47 40.66 -23.67
CA THR A 234 42.41 41.78 -23.74
C THR A 234 41.98 42.73 -24.85
N VAL A 235 41.91 44.03 -24.53
CA VAL A 235 41.61 45.10 -25.50
C VAL A 235 42.81 46.01 -25.62
N THR A 236 43.36 46.11 -26.83
CA THR A 236 44.53 46.94 -27.11
C THR A 236 44.11 48.20 -27.87
N ARG A 237 44.52 49.38 -27.38
CA ARG A 237 44.34 50.66 -28.09
C ARG A 237 45.69 51.17 -28.57
N THR A 238 45.87 51.26 -29.89
CA THR A 238 47.06 51.85 -30.51
C THR A 238 46.79 53.31 -30.86
N ILE A 239 47.59 54.22 -30.30
CA ILE A 239 47.58 55.64 -30.68
C ILE A 239 48.75 55.86 -31.63
N LYS A 240 48.46 56.26 -32.87
CA LYS A 240 49.49 56.67 -33.84
C LYS A 240 49.58 58.19 -33.87
N TYR A 241 50.76 58.73 -33.60
CA TYR A 241 51.01 60.16 -33.67
C TYR A 241 51.45 60.53 -35.10
N ARG A 242 50.80 61.56 -35.65
CA ARG A 242 51.13 62.13 -36.95
C ARG A 242 51.58 63.57 -36.74
N TYR A 243 52.67 63.96 -37.39
CA TYR A 243 53.19 65.32 -37.40
C TYR A 243 53.54 65.71 -38.83
N ASN A 244 53.55 67.01 -39.12
CA ASN A 244 54.03 67.50 -40.41
C ASN A 244 55.54 67.78 -40.29
N ASP A 245 56.32 67.35 -41.27
CA ASP A 245 57.73 67.73 -41.37
C ASP A 245 57.89 69.23 -41.72
N GLU A 246 59.13 69.72 -41.72
CA GLU A 246 59.45 71.13 -42.01
C GLU A 246 58.98 71.61 -43.40
N ASN A 247 58.61 70.69 -44.29
CA ASN A 247 58.08 70.97 -45.63
C ASN A 247 56.55 70.82 -45.72
N GLY A 248 55.87 70.58 -44.60
CA GLY A 248 54.41 70.42 -44.53
C GLY A 248 53.90 69.04 -44.97
N LYS A 249 54.77 68.03 -45.12
CA LYS A 249 54.37 66.67 -45.47
C LYS A 249 54.01 65.90 -44.20
N GLU A 250 52.85 65.25 -44.20
CA GLU A 250 52.40 64.41 -43.10
C GLU A 250 53.31 63.18 -42.98
N VAL A 251 53.96 63.02 -41.82
CA VAL A 251 54.79 61.88 -41.46
C VAL A 251 54.26 61.21 -40.20
N THR A 252 54.36 59.90 -40.14
CA THR A 252 54.03 59.09 -38.96
C THR A 252 55.29 58.92 -38.12
N ALA A 253 55.21 59.20 -36.82
CA ALA A 253 56.21 58.68 -35.89
C ALA A 253 55.96 57.16 -35.75
N ASP A 254 56.98 56.34 -35.96
CA ASP A 254 56.95 54.91 -35.64
C ASP A 254 56.80 54.70 -34.12
#